data_AF-A0A2P2K3Z6-F1
#
_entry.id   AF-A0A2P2K3Z6-F1
#
_cell.length_a   1.000
_cell.length_b   1.000
_cell.length_c   1.000
_cell.angle_alpha   90.00
_cell.angle_beta   90.00
_cell.angle_gamma   90.00
#
_symmetry.space_group_name_H-M   'P 1'
#
loop_
_entity.id
_entity.type
_entity.pdbx_description
1 polymer ?
#
loop_
_entity_poly.entity_id
_entity_poly.type
_entity_poly.pdbx_seq_one_letter_code
_entity_poly.pdbx_strand_id
1 'polypeptide(L)'
;MLFVQQSEGQLRSMAFQQEELWQSANERIPWHEKLEGEEAIQNRVHELVSVGNLEAAVSLLLSTSPESSYFYANALRAVALSSAVSRSLLELAVKVVAANMVRTDRSLFGTHLLCAVGRYQEACSQLQDAGRWTDAATLAATHLKGSDYARVLIRWADHVLRAEHNIWRALILYVAAGALQEALAALREAKQPDTAAMFVVACREIHSEIIANIGDLDIELGSSMMNTPHNLPGLSPENEDVMAVGEYYEQYQRKLVHLCMDSQPFSH
;
A
#
# COMPACT_ATOMS: atom_id res chain seq x y z
N MET A 1 -34.83 -46.04 42.11
CA MET A 1 -35.59 -44.82 41.78
C MET A 1 -34.73 -44.03 40.82
N LEU A 2 -35.16 -43.98 39.55
CA LEU A 2 -34.78 -43.07 38.45
C LEU A 2 -33.30 -43.08 38.00
N PHE A 3 -32.95 -43.92 37.01
CA PHE A 3 -32.97 -43.67 35.56
C PHE A 3 -31.96 -42.62 35.08
N VAL A 4 -30.83 -43.13 34.59
CA VAL A 4 -29.96 -42.46 33.62
C VAL A 4 -30.77 -42.34 32.33
N GLN A 5 -31.23 -41.13 32.00
CA GLN A 5 -31.76 -40.82 30.67
C GLN A 5 -30.60 -40.31 29.80
N GLN A 6 -30.04 -41.23 29.01
CA GLN A 6 -29.48 -40.91 27.71
C GLN A 6 -30.61 -40.25 26.90
N SER A 7 -30.45 -38.98 26.52
CA SER A 7 -31.43 -38.33 25.66
C SER A 7 -31.24 -38.84 24.23
N GLU A 8 -32.12 -39.76 23.86
CA GLU A 8 -32.37 -40.25 22.52
C GLU A 8 -32.53 -39.10 21.51
N GLY A 9 -31.55 -38.98 20.62
CA GLY A 9 -31.61 -38.15 19.42
C GLY A 9 -30.98 -38.80 18.18
N GLN A 10 -30.60 -40.08 18.25
CA GLN A 10 -30.13 -40.85 17.09
C GLN A 10 -31.36 -41.34 16.31
N LEU A 11 -31.92 -40.42 15.52
CA LEU A 11 -32.92 -40.74 14.50
C LEU A 11 -32.33 -41.74 13.50
N ARG A 12 -32.88 -42.97 13.54
CA ARG A 12 -33.05 -43.95 12.45
C ARG A 12 -31.89 -44.10 11.46
N SER A 13 -31.21 -45.25 11.56
CA SER A 13 -30.52 -45.98 10.49
C SER A 13 -30.54 -45.27 9.13
N MET A 14 -29.50 -44.50 8.83
CA MET A 14 -29.26 -44.11 7.45
C MET A 14 -29.13 -45.38 6.60
N ALA A 15 -29.67 -45.37 5.38
CA ALA A 15 -29.58 -46.52 4.46
C ALA A 15 -28.13 -46.83 4.05
N PHE A 16 -27.21 -45.89 4.32
CA PHE A 16 -25.78 -45.97 4.03
C PHE A 16 -25.00 -45.51 5.27
N GLN A 17 -23.81 -46.06 5.47
CA GLN A 17 -22.91 -45.53 6.50
C GLN A 17 -22.37 -44.18 6.05
N GLN A 18 -22.17 -43.26 7.00
CA GLN A 18 -21.64 -41.92 6.70
C GLN A 18 -20.27 -42.00 5.98
N GLU A 19 -19.44 -42.96 6.36
CA GLU A 19 -18.14 -43.22 5.75
C GLU A 19 -18.26 -43.68 4.28
N GLU A 20 -19.25 -44.53 3.96
CA GLU A 20 -19.47 -45.03 2.59
C GLU A 20 -19.89 -43.89 1.65
N LEU A 21 -20.76 -42.98 2.12
CA LEU A 21 -21.16 -41.80 1.35
C LEU A 21 -19.97 -40.85 1.12
N TRP A 22 -19.13 -40.66 2.13
CA TRP A 22 -17.93 -39.82 2.02
C TRP A 22 -16.88 -40.43 1.07
N GLN A 23 -16.66 -41.74 1.13
CA GLN A 23 -15.76 -42.44 0.20
C GLN A 23 -16.28 -42.38 -1.23
N SER A 24 -17.57 -42.66 -1.46
CA SER A 24 -18.16 -42.55 -2.78
C SER A 24 -18.08 -41.13 -3.35
N ALA A 25 -18.29 -40.10 -2.52
CA ALA A 25 -18.11 -38.72 -2.95
C ALA A 25 -16.65 -38.41 -3.34
N ASN A 26 -15.66 -38.91 -2.59
CA ASN A 26 -14.24 -38.77 -2.95
C ASN A 26 -13.87 -39.47 -4.26
N GLU A 27 -14.43 -40.65 -4.53
CA GLU A 27 -14.19 -41.39 -5.77
C GLU A 27 -14.70 -40.65 -7.02
N ARG A 28 -15.72 -39.80 -6.87
CA ARG A 28 -16.28 -38.99 -7.97
C ARG A 28 -15.43 -37.77 -8.31
N ILE A 29 -14.64 -37.22 -7.37
CA ILE A 29 -13.86 -35.99 -7.58
C ILE A 29 -12.94 -36.09 -8.82
N PRO A 30 -12.15 -37.16 -9.03
CA PRO A 30 -11.30 -37.31 -10.20
C PRO A 30 -12.07 -37.41 -11.52
N TRP A 31 -13.35 -37.80 -11.49
CA TRP A 31 -14.15 -37.92 -12.71
C TRP A 31 -14.45 -36.55 -13.29
N HIS A 32 -14.60 -35.54 -12.43
CA HIS A 32 -14.77 -34.16 -12.83
C HIS A 32 -13.51 -33.53 -13.42
N GLU A 33 -12.31 -34.08 -13.19
CA GLU A 33 -11.07 -33.56 -13.79
C GLU A 33 -11.00 -33.77 -15.30
N LYS A 34 -11.73 -34.77 -15.80
CA LYS A 34 -11.78 -35.09 -17.24
C LYS A 34 -12.80 -34.27 -18.02
N LEU A 35 -13.61 -33.47 -17.31
CA LEU A 35 -14.66 -32.66 -17.89
C LEU A 35 -14.17 -31.21 -18.00
N GLU A 36 -14.24 -30.68 -19.22
CA GLU A 36 -13.91 -29.29 -19.51
C GLU A 36 -15.18 -28.44 -19.58
N GLY A 37 -15.05 -27.16 -19.26
CA GLY A 37 -16.15 -26.20 -19.31
C GLY A 37 -16.52 -25.61 -17.95
N GLU A 38 -17.14 -24.43 -17.99
CA GLU A 38 -17.42 -23.64 -16.78
C GLU A 38 -18.43 -24.35 -15.87
N GLU A 39 -19.46 -25.01 -16.41
CA GLU A 39 -20.42 -25.79 -15.63
C GLU A 39 -19.78 -27.01 -14.95
N ALA A 40 -18.84 -27.68 -15.62
CA ALA A 40 -18.09 -28.79 -15.03
C ALA A 40 -17.26 -28.33 -13.82
N ILE A 41 -16.65 -27.14 -13.92
CA ILE A 41 -15.96 -26.49 -12.79
C ILE A 41 -16.93 -26.25 -11.64
N GLN A 42 -18.14 -25.74 -11.90
CA GLN A 42 -19.14 -25.51 -10.83
C GLN A 42 -19.53 -26.80 -10.11
N ASN A 43 -19.76 -27.89 -10.85
CA ASN A 43 -20.08 -29.20 -10.30
C ASN A 43 -18.91 -29.75 -9.47
N ARG A 44 -17.67 -29.60 -9.96
CA ARG A 44 -16.47 -30.01 -9.23
C ARG A 44 -16.32 -29.24 -7.91
N VAL A 45 -16.54 -27.93 -7.91
CA VAL A 45 -16.50 -27.12 -6.69
C VAL A 45 -17.59 -27.58 -5.71
N HIS A 46 -18.79 -27.91 -6.20
CA HIS A 46 -19.87 -28.42 -5.36
C HIS A 46 -19.47 -29.72 -4.64
N GLU A 47 -18.90 -30.69 -5.36
CA GLU A 47 -18.41 -31.95 -4.77
C GLU A 47 -17.29 -31.71 -3.74
N LEU A 48 -16.32 -30.84 -4.05
CA LEU A 48 -15.23 -30.50 -3.11
C LEU A 48 -15.73 -29.89 -1.80
N VAL A 49 -16.71 -28.99 -1.89
CA VAL A 49 -17.34 -28.38 -0.70
C VAL A 49 -18.13 -29.42 0.09
N SER A 50 -18.87 -30.30 -0.59
CA SER A 50 -19.66 -31.36 0.06
C SER A 50 -18.80 -32.36 0.84
N VAL A 51 -17.59 -32.65 0.35
CA VAL A 51 -16.61 -33.54 1.02
C VAL A 51 -15.84 -32.81 2.13
N GLY A 52 -15.92 -31.48 2.21
CA GLY A 52 -15.21 -30.64 3.17
C GLY A 52 -13.80 -30.22 2.75
N ASN A 53 -13.40 -30.50 1.50
CA ASN A 53 -12.10 -30.09 0.96
C ASN A 53 -12.17 -28.65 0.41
N LEU A 54 -12.29 -27.70 1.34
CA LEU A 54 -12.46 -26.28 1.03
C LEU A 54 -11.22 -25.65 0.37
N GLU A 55 -10.02 -26.10 0.72
CA GLU A 55 -8.77 -25.60 0.13
C GLU A 55 -8.69 -25.86 -1.38
N ALA A 56 -9.00 -27.10 -1.79
CA ALA A 56 -9.05 -27.45 -3.20
C ALA A 56 -10.17 -26.69 -3.94
N ALA A 57 -11.33 -26.50 -3.29
CA ALA A 57 -12.43 -25.71 -3.84
C ALA A 57 -12.01 -24.26 -4.09
N VAL A 58 -11.34 -23.62 -3.13
CA VAL A 58 -10.82 -22.25 -3.26
C VAL A 58 -9.80 -22.15 -4.39
N SER A 59 -8.84 -23.08 -4.46
CA SER A 59 -7.82 -23.10 -5.51
C SER A 59 -8.44 -23.16 -6.91
N LEU A 60 -9.44 -24.04 -7.09
CA LEU A 60 -10.16 -24.19 -8.35
C LEU A 60 -10.94 -22.91 -8.71
N LEU A 61 -11.64 -22.30 -7.76
CA LEU A 61 -12.37 -21.05 -7.98
C LEU A 61 -11.43 -19.89 -8.38
N LEU A 62 -10.26 -19.78 -7.74
CA LEU A 62 -9.27 -18.74 -8.03
C LEU A 62 -8.61 -18.90 -9.42
N SER A 63 -8.63 -20.10 -10.00
CA SER A 63 -8.13 -20.37 -11.35
C SER A 63 -9.06 -19.87 -12.47
N THR A 64 -10.26 -19.39 -12.13
CA THR A 64 -11.21 -18.84 -13.11
C THR A 64 -10.62 -17.61 -13.80
N SER A 65 -10.67 -17.56 -15.14
CA SER A 65 -10.20 -16.40 -15.90
C SER A 65 -11.05 -15.15 -15.58
N PRO A 66 -10.44 -13.95 -15.54
CA PRO A 66 -11.16 -12.70 -15.28
C PRO A 66 -12.16 -12.31 -16.36
N GLU A 67 -12.04 -12.89 -17.57
CA GLU A 67 -12.95 -12.68 -18.70
C GLU A 67 -14.20 -13.58 -18.65
N SER A 68 -14.23 -14.58 -17.76
CA SER A 68 -15.37 -15.48 -17.58
C SER A 68 -16.57 -14.80 -16.92
N SER A 69 -17.79 -15.16 -17.32
CA SER A 69 -19.02 -14.74 -16.65
C SER A 69 -19.12 -15.22 -15.19
N TYR A 70 -18.43 -16.31 -14.85
CA TYR A 70 -18.41 -16.84 -13.48
C TYR A 70 -17.34 -16.21 -12.59
N PHE A 71 -16.46 -15.35 -13.11
CA PHE A 71 -15.35 -14.79 -12.34
C PHE A 71 -15.79 -14.17 -11.01
N TYR A 72 -16.81 -13.30 -11.03
CA TYR A 72 -17.27 -12.61 -9.83
C TYR A 72 -17.93 -13.55 -8.82
N ALA A 73 -18.78 -14.46 -9.31
CA ALA A 73 -19.44 -15.45 -8.45
C ALA A 73 -18.40 -16.39 -7.82
N ASN A 74 -17.39 -16.79 -8.59
CA ASN A 74 -16.32 -17.66 -8.12
C ASN A 74 -15.38 -16.93 -7.16
N ALA A 75 -15.05 -15.67 -7.41
CA ALA A 75 -14.25 -14.83 -6.52
C ALA A 75 -14.93 -14.64 -5.16
N LEU A 76 -16.23 -14.31 -5.15
CA LEU A 76 -17.00 -14.16 -3.91
C LEU A 76 -17.01 -15.47 -3.10
N ARG A 77 -17.25 -16.60 -3.77
CA ARG A 77 -17.22 -17.93 -3.14
C ARG A 77 -15.83 -18.27 -2.63
N ALA A 78 -14.77 -17.99 -3.40
CA ALA A 78 -13.40 -18.26 -3.00
C ALA A 78 -13.03 -17.49 -1.72
N VAL A 79 -13.37 -16.19 -1.65
CA VAL A 79 -13.15 -15.36 -0.46
C VAL A 79 -13.95 -15.88 0.72
N ALA A 80 -15.25 -16.18 0.55
CA ALA A 80 -16.09 -16.70 1.62
C ALA A 80 -15.59 -18.06 2.15
N LEU A 81 -15.28 -19.01 1.27
CA LEU A 81 -14.78 -20.34 1.65
C LEU A 81 -13.40 -20.25 2.30
N SER A 82 -12.49 -19.41 1.78
CA SER A 82 -11.16 -19.23 2.36
C SER A 82 -11.21 -18.70 3.79
N SER A 83 -12.18 -17.83 4.12
CA SER A 83 -12.38 -17.31 5.47
C SER A 83 -12.74 -18.39 6.50
N ALA A 84 -13.38 -19.47 6.07
CA ALA A 84 -13.72 -20.61 6.91
C ALA A 84 -12.54 -21.56 7.13
N VAL A 85 -11.53 -21.52 6.26
CA VAL A 85 -10.33 -22.37 6.35
C VAL A 85 -9.26 -21.73 7.23
N SER A 86 -8.77 -20.55 6.83
CA SER A 86 -7.70 -19.88 7.55
C SER A 86 -7.55 -18.41 7.14
N ARG A 87 -6.98 -17.60 8.05
CA ARG A 87 -6.64 -16.21 7.77
C ARG A 87 -5.60 -16.07 6.65
N SER A 88 -4.62 -16.98 6.59
CA SER A 88 -3.58 -16.95 5.55
C SER A 88 -4.13 -17.26 4.16
N LEU A 89 -5.06 -18.23 4.05
CA LEU A 89 -5.72 -18.53 2.77
C LEU A 89 -6.63 -17.39 2.35
N LEU A 90 -7.35 -16.76 3.28
CA LEU A 90 -8.16 -15.57 3.01
C LEU A 90 -7.32 -14.41 2.45
N GLU A 91 -6.18 -14.13 3.08
CA GLU A 91 -5.22 -13.12 2.59
C GLU A 91 -4.74 -13.40 1.17
N LEU A 92 -4.40 -14.67 0.86
CA LEU A 92 -3.99 -15.07 -0.47
C LEU A 92 -5.12 -14.93 -1.50
N ALA A 93 -6.31 -15.44 -1.17
CA ALA A 93 -7.47 -15.40 -2.06
C ALA A 93 -7.86 -13.96 -2.40
N VAL A 94 -7.93 -13.09 -1.40
CA VAL A 94 -8.23 -11.67 -1.60
C VAL A 94 -7.21 -10.98 -2.49
N LYS A 95 -5.91 -11.25 -2.31
CA LYS A 95 -4.88 -10.69 -3.20
C LYS A 95 -5.05 -11.10 -4.64
N VAL A 96 -5.27 -12.40 -4.89
CA VAL A 96 -5.45 -12.92 -6.25
C VAL A 96 -6.69 -12.31 -6.90
N VAL A 97 -7.80 -12.28 -6.16
CA VAL A 97 -9.05 -11.66 -6.62
C VAL A 97 -8.87 -10.17 -6.91
N ALA A 98 -8.26 -9.43 -5.99
CA ALA A 98 -8.03 -7.99 -6.16
C ALA A 98 -7.12 -7.69 -7.35
N ALA A 99 -6.04 -8.45 -7.55
CA ALA A 99 -5.16 -8.30 -8.71
C ALA A 99 -5.89 -8.57 -10.04
N ASN A 100 -6.75 -9.58 -10.08
CA ASN A 100 -7.56 -9.87 -11.26
C ASN A 100 -8.61 -8.77 -11.53
N MET A 101 -9.19 -8.15 -10.49
CA MET A 101 -10.16 -7.06 -10.63
C MET A 101 -9.56 -5.75 -11.18
N VAL A 102 -8.25 -5.51 -10.99
CA VAL A 102 -7.56 -4.37 -11.61
C VAL A 102 -7.56 -4.49 -13.14
N ARG A 103 -7.44 -5.71 -13.68
CA ARG A 103 -7.43 -5.95 -15.13
C ARG A 103 -8.79 -5.68 -15.80
N THR A 104 -9.88 -5.77 -15.04
CA THR A 104 -11.26 -5.66 -15.56
C THR A 104 -11.89 -4.27 -15.34
N ASP A 105 -11.08 -3.22 -15.16
CA ASP A 105 -11.51 -1.83 -14.87
C ASP A 105 -12.43 -1.69 -13.63
N ARG A 106 -12.28 -2.63 -12.68
CA ARG A 106 -13.05 -2.70 -11.43
C ARG A 106 -12.16 -2.62 -10.20
N SER A 107 -11.10 -1.82 -10.30
CA SER A 107 -10.05 -1.66 -9.30
C SER A 107 -10.58 -1.36 -7.89
N LEU A 108 -11.66 -0.56 -7.77
CA LEU A 108 -12.26 -0.19 -6.48
C LEU A 108 -12.75 -1.39 -5.65
N PHE A 109 -13.34 -2.40 -6.30
CA PHE A 109 -13.79 -3.59 -5.57
C PHE A 109 -12.59 -4.38 -5.01
N GLY A 110 -11.51 -4.47 -5.78
CA GLY A 110 -10.25 -5.06 -5.33
C GLY A 110 -9.65 -4.31 -4.14
N THR A 111 -9.65 -2.97 -4.20
CA THR A 111 -9.19 -2.12 -3.10
C THR A 111 -9.98 -2.36 -1.81
N HIS A 112 -11.31 -2.43 -1.87
CA HIS A 112 -12.14 -2.68 -0.69
C HIS A 112 -11.86 -4.04 -0.06
N LEU A 113 -11.66 -5.09 -0.87
CA LEU A 113 -11.29 -6.41 -0.38
C LEU A 113 -9.92 -6.39 0.31
N LEU A 114 -8.92 -5.73 -0.28
CA LEU A 114 -7.60 -5.57 0.34
C LEU A 114 -7.67 -4.85 1.69
N CYS A 115 -8.47 -3.78 1.78
CA CYS A 115 -8.71 -3.06 3.04
C CYS A 115 -9.37 -3.96 4.09
N ALA A 116 -10.33 -4.81 3.71
CA ALA A 116 -11.02 -5.72 4.64
C ALA A 116 -10.07 -6.71 5.31
N VAL A 117 -8.95 -7.05 4.66
CA VAL A 117 -7.91 -7.95 5.21
C VAL A 117 -6.72 -7.17 5.79
N GLY A 118 -6.78 -5.85 5.85
CA GLY A 118 -5.73 -4.99 6.40
C GLY A 118 -4.50 -4.81 5.50
N ARG A 119 -4.61 -5.11 4.20
CA ARG A 119 -3.53 -4.97 3.20
C ARG A 119 -3.51 -3.55 2.63
N TYR A 120 -3.42 -2.54 3.49
CA TYR A 120 -3.60 -1.13 3.11
C TYR A 120 -2.53 -0.62 2.13
N GLN A 121 -1.28 -1.09 2.23
CA GLN A 121 -0.21 -0.72 1.30
C GLN A 121 -0.53 -1.15 -0.15
N GLU A 122 -1.00 -2.38 -0.33
CA GLU A 122 -1.39 -2.90 -1.65
C GLU A 122 -2.64 -2.18 -2.18
N ALA A 123 -3.60 -1.89 -1.30
CA ALA A 123 -4.78 -1.09 -1.64
C ALA A 123 -4.40 0.32 -2.14
N CYS A 124 -3.47 0.99 -1.44
CA CYS A 124 -2.94 2.29 -1.88
C CYS A 124 -2.24 2.18 -3.24
N SER A 125 -1.42 1.15 -3.46
CA SER A 125 -0.75 0.95 -4.76
C SER A 125 -1.76 0.81 -5.89
N GLN A 126 -2.80 0.00 -5.71
CA GLN A 126 -3.82 -0.18 -6.75
C GLN A 126 -4.58 1.11 -7.06
N LEU A 127 -4.89 1.93 -6.04
CA LEU A 127 -5.50 3.24 -6.26
C LEU A 127 -4.56 4.18 -7.03
N GLN A 128 -3.26 4.19 -6.71
CA GLN A 128 -2.27 4.97 -7.44
C GLN A 128 -2.10 4.52 -8.89
N ASP A 129 -2.07 3.20 -9.13
CA ASP A 129 -2.00 2.62 -10.48
C ASP A 129 -3.24 2.97 -11.32
N ALA A 130 -4.40 3.13 -10.68
CA ALA A 130 -5.63 3.60 -11.29
C ALA A 130 -5.74 5.15 -11.40
N GLY A 131 -4.70 5.90 -11.03
CA GLY A 131 -4.69 7.36 -11.07
C GLY A 131 -5.52 8.04 -9.96
N ARG A 132 -5.98 7.29 -8.96
CA ARG A 132 -6.82 7.76 -7.84
C ARG A 132 -5.95 8.22 -6.67
N TRP A 133 -5.10 9.22 -6.92
CA TRP A 133 -4.07 9.66 -5.98
C TRP A 133 -4.61 10.22 -4.67
N THR A 134 -5.67 11.01 -4.72
CA THR A 134 -6.32 11.58 -3.53
C THR A 134 -6.89 10.49 -2.64
N ASP A 135 -7.58 9.51 -3.23
CA ASP A 135 -8.19 8.40 -2.52
C ASP A 135 -7.11 7.55 -1.84
N ALA A 136 -5.98 7.30 -2.53
CA ALA A 136 -4.83 6.60 -1.97
C ALA A 136 -4.22 7.35 -0.78
N ALA A 137 -4.07 8.67 -0.88
CA ALA A 137 -3.54 9.49 0.20
C ALA A 137 -4.47 9.51 1.43
N THR A 138 -5.79 9.63 1.22
CA THR A 138 -6.78 9.53 2.30
C THR A 138 -6.73 8.17 2.97
N LEU A 139 -6.68 7.08 2.19
CA LEU A 139 -6.57 5.73 2.72
C LEU A 139 -5.29 5.57 3.55
N ALA A 140 -4.16 6.03 3.02
CA ALA A 140 -2.88 5.99 3.72
C ALA A 140 -2.92 6.79 5.04
N ALA A 141 -3.50 7.99 5.05
CA ALA A 141 -3.61 8.82 6.26
C ALA A 141 -4.43 8.15 7.36
N THR A 142 -5.43 7.34 6.98
CA THR A 142 -6.31 6.67 7.95
C THR A 142 -5.72 5.37 8.53
N HIS A 143 -4.88 4.66 7.78
CA HIS A 143 -4.47 3.29 8.13
C HIS A 143 -2.95 3.04 8.17
N LEU A 144 -2.14 3.85 7.49
CA LEU A 144 -0.68 3.73 7.47
C LEU A 144 -0.03 4.75 8.40
N LYS A 145 1.18 4.45 8.86
CA LYS A 145 1.97 5.33 9.73
C LYS A 145 3.44 5.32 9.33
N GLY A 146 4.16 6.37 9.71
CA GLY A 146 5.61 6.46 9.51
C GLY A 146 6.01 6.31 8.03
N SER A 147 7.00 5.46 7.78
CA SER A 147 7.58 5.24 6.45
C SER A 147 6.57 4.77 5.41
N ASP A 148 5.57 3.97 5.80
CA ASP A 148 4.57 3.45 4.88
C ASP A 148 3.63 4.55 4.35
N TYR A 149 3.24 5.47 5.23
CA TYR A 149 2.48 6.65 4.84
C TYR A 149 3.32 7.57 3.94
N ALA A 150 4.56 7.84 4.34
CA ALA A 150 5.49 8.68 3.58
C ALA A 150 5.70 8.16 2.16
N ARG A 151 5.88 6.84 1.97
CA ARG A 151 6.06 6.21 0.65
C ARG A 151 4.88 6.46 -0.30
N VAL A 152 3.64 6.45 0.20
CA VAL A 152 2.45 6.74 -0.61
C VAL A 152 2.48 8.20 -1.08
N LEU A 153 2.80 9.14 -0.19
CA LEU A 153 2.88 10.56 -0.53
C LEU A 153 4.04 10.89 -1.47
N ILE A 154 5.22 10.31 -1.26
CA ILE A 154 6.40 10.50 -2.12
C ILE A 154 6.07 10.06 -3.55
N ARG A 155 5.45 8.89 -3.72
CA ARG A 155 5.06 8.40 -5.05
C ARG A 155 4.03 9.33 -5.73
N TRP A 156 3.14 9.95 -4.96
CA TRP A 156 2.23 10.98 -5.49
C TRP A 156 2.98 12.25 -5.87
N ALA A 157 3.92 12.71 -5.04
CA ALA A 157 4.77 13.88 -5.32
C ALA A 157 5.55 13.69 -6.63
N ASP A 158 6.16 12.52 -6.83
CA ASP A 158 6.86 12.16 -8.06
C ASP A 158 5.95 12.25 -9.29
N HIS A 159 4.71 11.76 -9.17
CA HIS A 159 3.73 11.86 -10.25
C HIS A 159 3.37 13.30 -10.57
N VAL A 160 3.07 14.12 -9.55
CA VAL A 160 2.74 15.54 -9.73
C VAL A 160 3.91 16.30 -10.36
N LEU A 161 5.15 16.00 -9.95
CA LEU A 161 6.34 16.63 -10.51
C LEU A 161 6.55 16.26 -11.98
N ARG A 162 6.46 14.97 -12.32
CA ARG A 162 6.85 14.45 -13.65
C ARG A 162 5.73 14.47 -14.68
N ALA A 163 4.50 14.20 -14.27
CA ALA A 163 3.35 14.07 -15.17
C ALA A 163 2.51 15.35 -15.23
N GLU A 164 2.32 16.03 -14.09
CA GLU A 164 1.55 17.29 -14.06
C GLU A 164 2.44 18.54 -14.21
N HIS A 165 3.76 18.39 -14.08
CA HIS A 165 4.74 19.48 -14.13
C HIS A 165 4.48 20.60 -13.10
N ASN A 166 3.89 20.26 -11.95
CA ASN A 166 3.57 21.22 -10.89
C ASN A 166 4.53 21.09 -9.71
N ILE A 167 5.66 21.79 -9.79
CA ILE A 167 6.71 21.73 -8.77
C ILE A 167 6.23 22.13 -7.38
N TRP A 168 5.40 23.17 -7.26
CA TRP A 168 4.94 23.67 -5.96
C TRP A 168 4.06 22.66 -5.23
N ARG A 169 3.15 22.02 -5.97
CA ARG A 169 2.31 20.96 -5.41
C ARG A 169 3.13 19.73 -5.04
N ALA A 170 4.12 19.37 -5.84
CA ALA A 170 5.04 18.27 -5.52
C ALA A 170 5.85 18.57 -4.24
N LEU A 171 6.38 19.80 -4.09
CA LEU A 171 7.10 20.23 -2.89
C LEU A 171 6.26 20.11 -1.62
N ILE A 172 5.00 20.54 -1.67
CA ILE A 172 4.07 20.40 -0.53
C ILE A 172 3.91 18.93 -0.14
N LEU A 173 3.79 18.03 -1.12
CA LEU A 173 3.65 16.59 -0.88
C LEU A 173 4.93 15.96 -0.31
N TYR A 174 6.11 16.32 -0.83
CA TYR A 174 7.39 15.85 -0.28
C TYR A 174 7.58 16.31 1.17
N VAL A 175 7.30 17.59 1.47
CA VAL A 175 7.39 18.12 2.84
C VAL A 175 6.40 17.41 3.76
N ALA A 176 5.16 17.20 3.32
CA ALA A 176 4.15 16.46 4.09
C ALA A 176 4.57 14.99 4.35
N ALA A 177 5.38 14.40 3.46
CA ALA A 177 5.96 13.07 3.64
C ALA A 177 7.23 13.05 4.50
N GLY A 178 7.79 14.22 4.86
CA GLY A 178 9.11 14.34 5.50
C GLY A 178 10.29 14.11 4.54
N ALA A 179 10.04 14.07 3.24
CA ALA A 179 11.00 13.78 2.16
C ALA A 179 11.72 15.06 1.69
N LEU A 180 12.47 15.69 2.60
CA LEU A 180 13.08 17.00 2.36
C LEU A 180 14.20 16.97 1.31
N GLN A 181 14.86 15.82 1.16
CA GLN A 181 15.93 15.64 0.17
C GLN A 181 15.37 15.61 -1.25
N GLU A 182 14.26 14.91 -1.44
CA GLU A 182 13.53 14.82 -2.70
C GLU A 182 12.96 16.18 -3.11
N ALA A 183 12.45 16.94 -2.14
CA ALA A 183 12.04 18.34 -2.36
C ALA A 183 13.21 19.22 -2.85
N LEU A 184 14.38 19.11 -2.21
CA LEU A 184 15.56 19.87 -2.60
C LEU A 184 16.09 19.47 -3.99
N ALA A 185 16.09 18.17 -4.28
CA ALA A 185 16.47 17.65 -5.58
C ALA A 185 15.56 18.18 -6.70
N ALA A 186 14.25 18.26 -6.45
CA ALA A 186 13.28 18.82 -7.40
C ALA A 186 13.54 20.31 -7.69
N LEU A 187 13.88 21.11 -6.67
CA LEU A 187 14.23 22.53 -6.84
C LEU A 187 15.52 22.72 -7.65
N ARG A 188 16.52 21.86 -7.42
CA ARG A 188 17.78 21.86 -8.18
C ARG A 188 17.54 21.53 -9.65
N GLU A 189 16.76 20.49 -9.93
CA GLU A 189 16.43 20.09 -11.30
C GLU A 189 15.67 21.19 -12.05
N ALA A 190 14.77 21.89 -11.36
CA ALA A 190 14.05 23.05 -11.89
C ALA A 190 14.89 24.34 -11.98
N LYS A 191 16.17 24.30 -11.58
CA LYS A 191 17.11 25.43 -11.59
C LYS A 191 16.57 26.67 -10.85
N GLN A 192 15.97 26.45 -9.68
CA GLN A 192 15.46 27.51 -8.79
C GLN A 192 16.40 27.70 -7.58
N PRO A 193 17.56 28.37 -7.74
CA PRO A 193 18.59 28.47 -6.71
C PRO A 193 18.15 29.26 -5.47
N ASP A 194 17.42 30.34 -5.69
CA ASP A 194 16.87 31.22 -4.67
C ASP A 194 15.85 30.49 -3.78
N THR A 195 14.93 29.76 -4.41
CA THR A 195 13.91 28.97 -3.72
C THR A 195 14.56 27.80 -2.97
N ALA A 196 15.55 27.13 -3.56
CA ALA A 196 16.30 26.06 -2.89
C ALA A 196 17.03 26.55 -1.64
N ALA A 197 17.71 27.70 -1.72
CA ALA A 197 18.39 28.31 -0.59
C ALA A 197 17.41 28.69 0.52
N MET A 198 16.32 29.39 0.18
CA MET A 198 15.27 29.76 1.14
C MET A 198 14.58 28.54 1.76
N PHE A 199 14.36 27.48 1.00
CA PHE A 199 13.79 26.22 1.50
C PHE A 199 14.68 25.59 2.58
N VAL A 200 15.99 25.49 2.34
CA VAL A 200 16.94 24.95 3.32
C VAL A 200 16.95 25.78 4.60
N VAL A 201 16.95 27.12 4.47
CA VAL A 201 16.90 28.03 5.63
C VAL A 201 15.62 27.80 6.43
N ALA A 202 14.46 27.82 5.77
CA ALA A 202 13.16 27.62 6.43
C ALA A 202 13.07 26.26 7.15
N CYS A 203 13.54 25.18 6.52
CA CYS A 203 13.55 23.86 7.13
C CYS A 203 14.40 23.81 8.41
N ARG A 204 15.54 24.52 8.43
CA ARG A 204 16.42 24.59 9.61
C ARG A 204 15.81 25.40 10.74
N GLU A 205 15.24 26.56 10.42
CA GLU A 205 14.58 27.41 11.42
C GLU A 205 13.43 26.67 12.11
N ILE A 206 12.55 26.03 11.32
CA ILE A 206 11.41 25.26 11.85
C ILE A 206 11.91 24.06 12.68
N HIS A 207 12.94 23.36 12.23
CA HIS A 207 13.50 22.24 12.99
C HIS A 207 14.10 22.69 14.33
N SER A 208 14.82 23.81 14.35
CA SER A 208 15.33 24.40 15.59
C SER A 208 14.21 24.83 16.54
N GLU A 209 13.12 25.41 16.02
CA GLU A 209 11.94 25.77 16.82
C GLU A 209 11.24 24.55 17.42
N ILE A 210 11.05 23.48 16.63
CA ILE A 210 10.47 22.22 17.13
C ILE A 210 11.33 21.62 18.23
N ILE A 211 12.66 21.59 18.07
CA ILE A 211 13.57 21.07 19.09
C ILE A 211 13.54 21.93 20.35
N ALA A 212 13.55 23.27 20.23
CA ALA A 212 13.47 24.16 21.38
C ALA A 212 12.19 23.92 22.18
N ASN A 213 11.05 23.77 21.50
CA ASN A 213 9.78 23.46 22.14
C ASN A 213 9.79 22.08 22.84
N ILE A 214 10.42 21.06 22.26
CA ILE A 214 10.56 19.74 22.91
C ILE A 214 11.49 19.83 24.13
N GLY A 215 12.59 20.57 24.02
CA GLY A 215 13.54 20.80 25.11
C GLY A 215 12.91 21.51 26.30
N ASP A 216 12.01 22.45 26.08
CA ASP A 216 11.25 23.11 27.16
C ASP A 216 10.27 22.18 27.87
N LEU A 217 9.72 21.16 27.19
CA LEU A 217 8.89 20.12 27.82
C LEU A 217 9.71 19.12 28.65
N ASP A 218 10.92 18.76 28.20
CA ASP A 218 11.80 17.84 28.93
C ASP A 218 12.42 18.49 30.19
N ILE A 219 12.49 19.82 30.25
CA ILE A 219 12.96 20.55 31.44
C ILE A 219 11.97 20.41 32.62
N GLU A 220 10.67 20.12 32.38
CA GLU A 220 9.71 19.78 33.44
C GLU A 220 9.85 18.33 33.97
N LEU A 221 10.56 17.45 33.26
CA LEU A 221 10.74 16.03 33.60
C LEU A 221 12.21 15.63 33.69
N GLY A 222 13.01 16.35 34.49
CA GLY A 222 14.26 15.84 35.07
C GLY A 222 15.38 15.49 34.09
N SER A 223 16.38 16.36 34.04
CA SER A 223 17.59 16.29 33.20
C SER A 223 18.26 14.91 33.06
N SER A 224 18.64 14.56 31.82
CA SER A 224 19.95 13.98 31.45
C SER A 224 19.92 13.40 30.04
N MET A 225 20.60 14.01 29.07
CA MET A 225 21.60 13.36 28.18
C MET A 225 21.84 14.12 26.86
N MET A 226 23.14 14.34 26.61
CA MET A 226 23.83 14.32 25.31
C MET A 226 23.67 15.50 24.32
N ASN A 227 24.72 16.34 24.35
CA ASN A 227 25.28 17.05 23.20
C ASN A 227 25.42 16.12 21.97
N THR A 228 24.41 16.10 21.12
CA THR A 228 24.52 15.61 19.74
C THR A 228 24.14 16.75 18.82
N PRO A 229 24.91 17.03 17.75
CA PRO A 229 24.60 18.15 16.88
C PRO A 229 23.18 17.96 16.35
N HIS A 230 22.34 18.96 16.61
CA HIS A 230 20.92 19.06 16.27
C HIS A 230 20.70 19.16 14.74
N ASN A 231 21.24 18.21 14.00
CA ASN A 231 21.28 18.20 12.55
C ASN A 231 19.98 17.63 12.01
N LEU A 232 19.28 18.41 11.19
CA LEU A 232 18.10 17.97 10.46
C LEU A 232 18.49 16.78 9.57
N PRO A 233 17.88 15.59 9.76
CA PRO A 233 18.21 14.41 8.97
C PRO A 233 18.05 14.70 7.47
N GLY A 234 19.13 14.49 6.71
CA GLY A 234 19.15 14.70 5.28
C GLY A 234 19.37 16.15 4.81
N LEU A 235 19.42 17.15 5.69
CA LEU A 235 19.74 18.55 5.35
C LEU A 235 20.85 19.15 6.24
N SER A 236 21.74 18.29 6.75
CA SER A 236 22.92 18.72 7.51
C SER A 236 23.79 19.69 6.68
N PRO A 237 24.53 20.61 7.32
CA PRO A 237 25.42 21.53 6.62
C PRO A 237 26.53 20.83 5.83
N GLU A 238 26.86 19.60 6.21
CA GLU A 238 27.83 18.73 5.54
C GLU A 238 27.24 17.94 4.37
N ASN A 239 25.92 18.00 4.15
CA ASN A 239 25.30 17.29 3.03
C ASN A 239 25.71 17.95 1.70
N GLU A 240 26.24 17.12 0.78
CA GLU A 240 26.62 17.51 -0.58
C GLU A 240 25.51 18.28 -1.32
N ASP A 241 24.25 17.86 -1.18
CA ASP A 241 23.11 18.53 -1.81
C ASP A 241 22.90 19.95 -1.28
N VAL A 242 23.15 20.16 0.02
CA VAL A 242 23.00 21.47 0.66
C VAL A 242 24.17 22.39 0.32
N MET A 243 25.39 21.85 0.29
CA MET A 243 26.59 22.56 -0.17
C MET A 243 26.41 23.04 -1.63
N ALA A 244 25.94 22.15 -2.51
CA ALA A 244 25.71 22.45 -3.92
C ALA A 244 24.68 23.58 -4.14
N VAL A 245 23.66 23.68 -3.28
CA VAL A 245 22.69 24.79 -3.33
C VAL A 245 23.36 26.12 -3.02
N GLY A 246 24.25 26.16 -2.03
CA GLY A 246 25.04 27.35 -1.69
C GLY A 246 25.92 27.82 -2.84
N GLU A 247 26.69 26.90 -3.43
CA GLU A 247 27.56 27.19 -4.57
C GLU A 247 26.78 27.68 -5.80
N TYR A 248 25.66 27.02 -6.11
CA TYR A 248 24.82 27.38 -7.26
C TYR A 248 24.11 28.72 -7.04
N TYR A 249 23.65 29.02 -5.82
CA TYR A 249 23.09 30.33 -5.48
C TYR A 249 24.13 31.44 -5.57
N GLU A 250 25.37 31.20 -5.14
CA GLU A 250 26.47 32.16 -5.30
C GLU A 250 26.75 32.47 -6.78
N GLN A 251 26.81 31.44 -7.63
CA GLN A 251 26.95 31.62 -9.08
C GLN A 251 25.78 32.41 -9.67
N TYR A 252 24.56 32.13 -9.22
CA TYR A 252 23.37 32.88 -9.64
C TYR A 252 23.43 34.35 -9.22
N GLN A 253 23.84 34.65 -7.99
CA GLN A 253 24.04 36.02 -7.51
C GLN A 253 25.08 36.75 -8.37
N ARG A 254 26.23 36.13 -8.66
CA ARG A 254 27.25 36.71 -9.56
C ARG A 254 26.66 37.01 -10.94
N LYS A 255 25.87 36.09 -11.50
CA LYS A 255 25.20 36.29 -12.80
C LYS A 255 24.21 37.46 -12.77
N LEU A 256 23.42 37.61 -11.70
CA LEU A 256 22.49 38.74 -11.54
C LEU A 256 23.24 40.07 -11.46
N VAL A 257 24.33 40.12 -10.69
CA VAL A 257 25.19 41.32 -10.61
C VAL A 257 25.74 41.69 -11.98
N HIS A 258 26.25 40.73 -12.75
CA HIS A 258 26.73 40.99 -14.11
C HIS A 258 25.63 41.49 -15.05
N LEU A 259 24.42 40.92 -14.97
CA LEU A 259 23.24 41.33 -15.74
C LEU A 259 22.82 42.77 -15.42
N CYS A 260 22.88 43.17 -14.14
CA CYS A 260 22.54 44.53 -13.72
C CYS A 260 23.60 45.58 -14.10
N MET A 261 24.85 45.15 -14.34
CA MET A 261 25.99 46.04 -14.60
C MET A 261 26.37 46.13 -16.09
N ASP A 262 25.53 45.62 -17.01
CA ASP A 262 25.82 45.49 -18.46
C ASP A 262 27.22 44.91 -18.78
N SER A 263 27.74 44.06 -17.89
CA SER A 263 29.09 43.50 -17.97
C SER A 263 29.02 42.02 -18.35
N GLN A 264 29.77 41.60 -19.36
CA GLN A 264 29.83 40.17 -19.71
C GLN A 264 30.46 39.38 -18.56
N PRO A 265 29.88 38.23 -18.15
CA PRO A 265 30.46 37.41 -17.10
C PRO A 265 31.82 36.87 -17.55
N PHE A 266 32.86 37.09 -16.74
CA PHE A 266 34.21 36.62 -17.04
C PHE A 266 34.24 35.09 -17.13
N SER A 267 34.62 34.57 -18.30
CA SER A 267 34.87 33.15 -18.53
C SER A 267 36.28 32.80 -18.01
N HIS A 268 36.35 32.05 -16.92
CA HIS A 268 37.54 31.29 -16.53
C HIS A 268 37.23 29.81 -16.49
#